data_AF-K9UZQ2-F1
#
_entry.id   AF-K9UZQ2-F1
#
_cell.length_a   1.000
_cell.length_b   1.000
_cell.length_c   1.000
_cell.angle_alpha   90.00
_cell.angle_beta   90.00
_cell.angle_gamma   90.00
#
_symmetry.space_group_name_H-M   'P 1'
#
loop_
_entity.id
_entity.type
_entity.pdbx_description
1 polymer ?
#
loop_
_entity_poly.entity_id
_entity_poly.type
_entity_poly.pdbx_seq_one_letter_code
_entity_poly.pdbx_strand_id
1 'polypeptide(L)'
;MILVSVTRLHLKSNRYLPNFLWHTATSAWQIINIHGFVGGRLIQDDCGGYWTVTMWENRQAMQDYRNSGAHRRAMPLLQKWCDEAVLVHWEQPDRNLPSMEEAYLHILEDGHFTRLTSPSTSHLEKKVSQPRFAAITGQPLPLIPRKKSLVNVLKQI
;
A
#
# COMPACT_ATOMS: atom_id res chain seq x y z
N MET A 1 -11.94 12.88 8.71
CA MET A 1 -11.33 12.72 7.37
C MET A 1 -10.71 11.35 7.31
N ILE A 2 -10.78 10.69 6.15
CA ILE A 2 -10.18 9.37 5.91
C ILE A 2 -8.76 9.59 5.41
N LEU A 3 -7.79 8.89 5.99
CA LEU A 3 -6.43 8.90 5.50
C LEU A 3 -6.27 7.83 4.42
N VAL A 4 -5.77 8.22 3.25
CA VAL A 4 -5.29 7.28 2.25
C VAL A 4 -3.78 7.14 2.37
N SER A 5 -3.30 5.91 2.27
CA SER A 5 -1.88 5.57 2.11
C SER A 5 -1.71 4.79 0.82
N VAL A 6 -0.90 5.33 -0.08
CA VAL A 6 -0.49 4.66 -1.32
C VAL A 6 1.00 4.39 -1.24
N THR A 7 1.40 3.19 -1.65
CA THR A 7 2.80 2.79 -1.75
C THR A 7 3.00 1.98 -3.02
N ARG A 8 4.09 2.24 -3.72
CA ARG A 8 4.55 1.44 -4.86
C ARG A 8 5.96 0.94 -4.58
N LEU A 9 6.16 -0.37 -4.73
CA LEU A 9 7.44 -1.05 -4.55
C LEU A 9 7.80 -1.82 -5.81
N HIS A 10 9.02 -1.67 -6.31
CA HIS A 10 9.57 -2.51 -7.36
C HIS A 10 10.73 -3.34 -6.80
N LEU A 11 10.81 -4.61 -7.19
CA LEU A 11 11.88 -5.51 -6.74
C LEU A 11 13.05 -5.45 -7.71
N LYS A 12 14.26 -5.28 -7.19
CA LYS A 12 15.47 -5.25 -8.03
C LYS A 12 15.83 -6.59 -8.65
N SER A 13 15.20 -7.67 -8.20
CA SER A 13 15.44 -9.03 -8.70
C SER A 13 14.34 -10.00 -8.27
N ASN A 14 13.93 -10.88 -9.19
CA ASN A 14 12.94 -11.93 -8.97
C ASN A 14 13.31 -12.91 -7.84
N ARG A 15 14.60 -13.01 -7.48
CA ARG A 15 15.03 -13.84 -6.33
C ARG A 15 14.43 -13.41 -5.00
N TYR A 16 14.03 -12.14 -4.87
CA TYR A 16 13.41 -11.61 -3.66
C TYR A 16 11.90 -11.82 -3.63
N LEU A 17 11.30 -12.22 -4.75
CA LEU A 17 9.85 -12.36 -4.90
C LEU A 17 9.23 -13.32 -3.86
N PRO A 18 9.77 -14.53 -3.60
CA PRO A 18 9.15 -15.43 -2.63
C PRO A 18 9.06 -14.84 -1.22
N ASN A 19 10.14 -14.22 -0.76
CA ASN A 19 10.18 -13.55 0.54
C ASN A 19 9.26 -12.33 0.57
N PHE A 20 9.27 -11.52 -0.49
CA PHE A 20 8.39 -10.37 -0.62
C PHE A 20 6.91 -10.78 -0.53
N LEU A 21 6.50 -11.80 -1.28
CA LEU A 21 5.12 -12.30 -1.26
C LEU A 21 4.71 -12.83 0.13
N TRP A 22 5.60 -13.54 0.82
CA TRP A 22 5.34 -13.98 2.20
C TRP A 22 5.09 -12.80 3.16
N HIS A 23 5.94 -11.78 3.10
CA HIS A 23 5.78 -10.57 3.93
C HIS A 23 4.54 -9.75 3.54
N THR A 24 4.22 -9.67 2.25
CA THR A 24 3.00 -9.04 1.77
C THR A 24 1.76 -9.79 2.26
N ALA A 25 1.74 -11.13 2.18
CA ALA A 25 0.62 -11.94 2.64
C ALA A 25 0.39 -11.82 4.16
N THR A 26 1.45 -11.85 4.95
CA THR A 26 1.36 -11.68 6.42
C THR A 26 0.97 -10.27 6.82
N SER A 27 1.42 -9.25 6.08
CA SER A 27 0.99 -7.85 6.28
C SER A 27 -0.47 -7.64 5.85
N ALA A 28 -0.89 -8.26 4.75
CA ALA A 28 -2.28 -8.28 4.29
C ALA A 28 -3.19 -8.99 5.29
N TRP A 29 -2.72 -10.05 5.93
CA TRP A 29 -3.46 -10.69 7.01
C TRP A 29 -3.52 -9.80 8.26
N GLN A 30 -2.45 -9.09 8.61
CA GLN A 30 -2.47 -8.14 9.72
C GLN A 30 -3.46 -7.00 9.48
N ILE A 31 -3.43 -6.35 8.30
CA ILE A 31 -4.24 -5.16 8.01
C ILE A 31 -5.75 -5.45 8.02
N ILE A 32 -6.18 -6.62 7.52
CA ILE A 32 -7.62 -6.95 7.53
C ILE A 32 -8.17 -7.22 8.94
N ASN A 33 -7.31 -7.46 9.93
CA ASN A 33 -7.70 -7.77 11.30
C ASN A 33 -7.51 -6.59 12.28
N ILE A 34 -7.00 -5.43 11.84
CA ILE A 34 -6.76 -4.28 12.70
C ILE A 34 -7.95 -3.31 12.74
N HIS A 35 -8.12 -2.62 13.87
CA HIS A 35 -9.09 -1.55 14.00
C HIS A 35 -8.68 -0.31 13.19
N GLY A 36 -9.65 0.41 12.67
CA GLY A 36 -9.42 1.64 11.91
C GLY A 36 -9.03 1.43 10.44
N PHE A 37 -8.89 0.19 9.96
CA PHE A 37 -8.77 -0.10 8.53
C PHE A 37 -10.14 -0.05 7.84
N VAL A 38 -10.26 0.77 6.79
CA VAL A 38 -11.52 1.00 6.06
C VAL A 38 -11.63 0.07 4.84
N GLY A 39 -10.52 -0.13 4.15
CA GLY A 39 -10.46 -0.93 2.93
C GLY A 39 -9.22 -0.63 2.12
N GLY A 40 -8.95 -1.45 1.10
CA GLY A 40 -7.79 -1.26 0.26
C GLY A 40 -7.75 -2.22 -0.92
N ARG A 41 -6.66 -2.14 -1.68
CA ARG A 41 -6.37 -3.09 -2.76
C ARG A 41 -4.87 -3.20 -3.00
N LEU A 42 -4.47 -4.36 -3.50
CA LEU A 42 -3.14 -4.63 -4.02
C LEU A 42 -3.23 -4.82 -5.54
N ILE A 43 -2.30 -4.25 -6.29
CA ILE A 43 -2.23 -4.40 -7.75
C ILE A 43 -0.77 -4.42 -8.21
N GLN A 44 -0.50 -5.09 -9.32
CA GLN A 44 0.79 -5.07 -10.00
C GLN A 44 0.68 -4.24 -11.29
N ASP A 45 1.64 -3.35 -11.54
CA ASP A 45 1.74 -2.60 -12.80
C ASP A 45 2.50 -3.37 -13.90
N ASP A 46 2.45 -2.85 -15.12
CA ASP A 46 3.08 -3.44 -16.31
C ASP A 46 4.62 -3.44 -16.28
N CYS A 47 5.23 -2.65 -15.40
CA CYS A 47 6.66 -2.62 -15.15
C CYS A 47 7.07 -3.48 -13.94
N GLY A 48 6.16 -4.29 -13.38
CA GLY A 48 6.47 -5.18 -12.26
C GLY A 48 6.44 -4.50 -10.88
N GLY A 49 5.95 -3.27 -10.79
CA GLY A 49 5.74 -2.55 -9.54
C GLY A 49 4.50 -3.03 -8.81
N TYR A 50 4.62 -3.25 -7.51
CA TYR A 50 3.55 -3.63 -6.60
C TYR A 50 2.98 -2.39 -5.91
N TRP A 51 1.74 -2.10 -6.19
CA TRP A 51 0.98 -1.00 -5.61
C TRP A 51 0.10 -1.50 -4.47
N THR A 52 0.09 -0.73 -3.40
CA THR A 52 -0.79 -0.90 -2.24
C THR A 52 -1.54 0.39 -2.02
N VAL A 53 -2.87 0.33 -2.07
CA VAL A 53 -3.75 1.46 -1.74
C VAL A 53 -4.55 1.05 -0.51
N THR A 54 -4.47 1.84 0.56
CA THR A 54 -5.16 1.55 1.82
C THR A 54 -5.81 2.80 2.38
N MET A 55 -6.96 2.63 3.00
CA MET A 55 -7.71 3.68 3.65
C MET A 55 -7.88 3.41 5.13
N TRP A 56 -7.82 4.48 5.90
CA TRP A 56 -7.78 4.44 7.35
C TRP A 56 -8.72 5.49 7.93
N GLU A 57 -9.33 5.17 9.07
CA GLU A 57 -10.22 6.10 9.78
C GLU A 57 -9.49 7.38 10.22
N ASN A 58 -8.18 7.29 10.45
CA ASN A 58 -7.31 8.42 10.77
C ASN A 58 -5.84 8.01 10.63
N ARG A 59 -4.95 9.01 10.75
CA ARG A 59 -3.50 8.84 10.72
C ARG A 59 -2.97 7.89 11.80
N GLN A 60 -3.55 7.93 13.01
CA GLN A 60 -3.10 7.10 14.12
C GLN A 60 -3.30 5.61 13.83
N ALA A 61 -4.47 5.21 13.33
CA ALA A 61 -4.76 3.81 12.98
C ALA A 61 -3.78 3.25 11.94
N MET A 62 -3.42 4.04 10.93
CA MET A 62 -2.38 3.66 9.96
C MET A 62 -1.02 3.46 10.62
N GLN A 63 -0.63 4.38 11.51
CA GLN A 63 0.65 4.30 12.21
C GLN A 63 0.71 3.10 13.17
N ASP A 64 -0.37 2.78 13.86
CA ASP A 64 -0.46 1.62 14.76
C ASP A 64 -0.26 0.31 13.99
N TYR A 65 -0.85 0.20 12.80
CA TYR A 65 -0.57 -0.89 11.87
C TYR A 65 0.90 -0.92 11.44
N ARG A 66 1.40 0.21 10.91
CA ARG A 66 2.75 0.32 10.34
C ARG A 66 3.84 -0.03 11.36
N ASN A 67 3.65 0.40 12.61
CA ASN A 67 4.65 0.29 13.67
C ASN A 67 4.51 -1.02 14.48
N SER A 68 3.68 -1.97 14.03
CA SER A 68 3.44 -3.24 14.71
C SER A 68 3.49 -4.45 13.76
N GLY A 69 3.58 -5.65 14.36
CA GLY A 69 3.28 -6.91 13.68
C GLY A 69 4.17 -7.30 12.50
N ALA A 70 3.54 -7.86 11.47
CA ALA A 70 4.18 -8.34 10.25
C ALA A 70 4.74 -7.20 9.39
N HIS A 71 3.99 -6.10 9.25
CA HIS A 71 4.41 -4.95 8.45
C HIS A 71 5.70 -4.33 8.98
N ARG A 72 5.79 -4.09 10.29
CA ARG A 72 7.02 -3.57 10.92
C ARG A 72 8.24 -4.45 10.65
N ARG A 73 8.07 -5.78 10.65
CA ARG A 73 9.16 -6.72 10.35
C ARG A 73 9.60 -6.68 8.88
N ALA A 74 8.72 -6.28 7.96
CA ALA A 74 9.03 -6.15 6.54
C ALA A 74 9.80 -4.87 6.20
N MET A 75 9.55 -3.76 6.92
CA MET A 75 10.11 -2.44 6.60
C MET A 75 11.65 -2.39 6.45
N PRO A 76 12.46 -2.98 7.35
CA PRO A 76 13.92 -2.96 7.21
C PRO A 76 14.42 -3.69 5.96
N LEU A 77 13.61 -4.60 5.39
CA LEU A 77 13.99 -5.44 4.26
C LEU A 77 13.78 -4.74 2.92
N LEU A 78 12.99 -3.65 2.87
CA LEU A 78 12.70 -2.91 1.64
C LEU A 78 13.97 -2.42 0.96
N GLN A 79 14.90 -1.82 1.69
CA GLN A 79 16.18 -1.35 1.10
C GLN A 79 16.98 -2.49 0.46
N LYS A 80 16.87 -3.71 1.00
CA LYS A 80 17.57 -4.88 0.46
C LYS A 80 16.89 -5.41 -0.81
N TRP A 81 15.56 -5.38 -0.89
CA TRP A 81 14.81 -6.02 -1.97
C TRP A 81 14.45 -5.10 -3.12
N CYS A 82 14.23 -3.82 -2.82
CA CYS A 82 13.68 -2.86 -3.77
C CYS A 82 14.78 -1.98 -4.38
N ASP A 83 14.57 -1.65 -5.64
CA ASP A 83 15.24 -0.59 -6.41
C ASP A 83 14.31 0.60 -6.69
N GLU A 84 13.00 0.45 -6.46
CA GLU A 84 12.04 1.56 -6.45
C GLU A 84 11.08 1.47 -5.26
N ALA A 85 10.86 2.58 -4.57
CA ALA A 85 9.99 2.64 -3.40
C ALA A 85 9.47 4.06 -3.17
N VAL A 86 8.21 4.30 -3.52
CA VAL A 86 7.57 5.60 -3.37
C VAL A 86 6.28 5.45 -2.59
N LEU A 87 5.97 6.43 -1.75
CA LEU A 87 4.75 6.44 -0.95
C LEU A 87 4.17 7.85 -0.85
N VAL A 88 2.86 7.95 -0.72
CA VAL A 88 2.16 9.21 -0.51
C VAL A 88 0.99 8.98 0.44
N HIS A 89 0.65 10.03 1.18
CA HIS A 89 -0.49 10.05 2.07
C HIS A 89 -1.26 11.34 1.90
N TRP A 90 -2.58 11.25 1.85
CA TRP A 90 -3.46 12.40 1.87
C TRP A 90 -4.71 12.10 2.70
N GLU A 91 -5.49 13.13 2.98
CA GLU A 91 -6.75 13.03 3.69
C GLU A 91 -7.91 13.42 2.76
N GLN A 92 -8.99 12.66 2.80
CA GLN A 92 -10.19 12.89 1.99
C GLN A 92 -11.46 12.85 2.86
N PRO A 93 -12.57 13.46 2.43
CA PRO A 93 -13.77 13.56 3.26
C PRO A 93 -14.57 12.25 3.35
N ASP A 94 -14.56 11.44 2.28
CA ASP A 94 -15.40 10.26 2.15
C ASP A 94 -14.64 8.93 2.32
N ARG A 95 -15.39 7.84 2.31
CA ARG A 95 -14.90 6.47 2.39
C ARG A 95 -14.85 5.78 1.02
N ASN A 96 -14.69 6.53 -0.06
CA ASN A 96 -14.52 5.96 -1.39
C ASN A 96 -13.05 5.61 -1.62
N LEU A 97 -12.79 4.38 -2.06
CA LEU A 97 -11.44 3.97 -2.42
C LEU A 97 -11.01 4.72 -3.69
N PRO A 98 -9.92 5.51 -3.65
CA PRO A 98 -9.51 6.34 -4.79
C PRO A 98 -9.20 5.45 -6.00
N SER A 99 -9.37 5.95 -7.22
CA SER A 99 -9.04 5.18 -8.42
C SER A 99 -7.52 4.91 -8.51
N MET A 100 -7.09 3.99 -9.39
CA MET A 100 -5.64 3.80 -9.58
C MET A 100 -5.01 4.99 -10.29
N GLU A 101 -5.76 5.68 -11.12
CA GLU A 101 -5.34 6.93 -11.76
C GLU A 101 -5.13 8.04 -10.72
N GLU A 102 -6.07 8.22 -9.80
CA GLU A 102 -5.95 9.18 -8.70
C GLU A 102 -4.75 8.88 -7.80
N ALA A 103 -4.59 7.61 -7.41
CA ALA A 103 -3.43 7.16 -6.64
C ALA A 103 -2.09 7.41 -7.37
N TYR A 104 -2.08 7.25 -8.70
CA TYR A 104 -0.91 7.54 -9.54
C TYR A 104 -0.61 9.04 -9.60
N LEU A 105 -1.62 9.89 -9.79
CA LEU A 105 -1.46 11.35 -9.82
C LEU A 105 -0.89 11.86 -8.50
N HIS A 106 -1.39 11.39 -7.35
CA HIS A 106 -0.82 11.75 -6.04
C HIS A 106 0.63 11.29 -5.85
N ILE A 107 1.01 10.14 -6.41
CA ILE A 107 2.41 9.70 -6.38
C ILE A 107 3.31 10.62 -7.23
N LEU A 108 2.80 11.12 -8.36
CA LEU A 108 3.57 12.06 -9.19
C LEU A 108 3.72 13.43 -8.54
N GLU A 109 2.68 13.92 -7.86
CA GLU A 109 2.67 15.26 -7.27
C GLU A 109 3.39 15.29 -5.91
N ASP A 110 3.03 14.40 -4.99
CA ASP A 110 3.42 14.45 -3.58
C ASP A 110 4.21 13.20 -3.13
N GLY A 111 4.69 12.39 -4.08
CA GLY A 111 5.39 11.15 -3.81
C GLY A 111 6.66 11.33 -2.98
N HIS A 112 6.72 10.65 -1.83
CA HIS A 112 7.93 10.52 -1.03
C HIS A 112 8.73 9.29 -1.47
N PHE A 113 9.84 9.54 -2.17
CA PHE A 113 10.76 8.50 -2.64
C PHE A 113 11.69 8.07 -1.51
N THR A 114 11.59 6.81 -1.11
CA THR A 114 12.40 6.22 -0.04
C THR A 114 13.85 6.12 -0.50
N ARG A 115 14.80 6.37 0.40
CA ARG A 115 16.22 6.12 0.13
C ARG A 115 16.48 4.61 0.06
N LEU A 116 17.01 4.16 -1.08
CA LEU A 116 17.35 2.76 -1.34
C LEU A 116 18.86 2.58 -1.49
N THR A 117 19.36 1.37 -1.25
CA THR A 117 20.80 1.07 -1.40
C THR A 117 21.21 0.86 -2.86
N SER A 118 20.25 0.52 -3.72
CA SER A 118 20.49 0.22 -5.13
C SER A 118 19.30 0.73 -5.96
N PRO A 119 19.07 2.05 -6.00
CA PRO A 119 17.91 2.62 -6.71
C PRO A 119 18.04 2.43 -8.23
N SER A 120 16.91 2.23 -8.90
CA SER A 120 16.84 2.25 -10.36
C SER A 120 17.04 3.66 -10.91
N THR A 121 17.32 3.79 -12.21
CA THR A 121 17.36 5.10 -12.88
C THR A 121 16.01 5.81 -12.77
N SER A 122 14.90 5.10 -12.95
CA SER A 122 13.54 5.68 -12.82
C SER A 122 13.31 6.23 -11.41
N HIS A 123 13.74 5.51 -10.36
CA HIS A 123 13.61 5.98 -8.97
C HIS A 123 14.45 7.23 -8.69
N LEU A 124 15.66 7.30 -9.24
CA LEU A 124 16.53 8.49 -9.12
C LEU A 124 15.94 9.71 -9.85
N GLU A 125 15.33 9.47 -11.00
CA GLU A 125 14.67 10.50 -11.82
C GLU A 125 13.24 10.80 -11.37
N LYS A 126 12.76 10.15 -10.31
CA LYS A 126 11.38 10.25 -9.79
C LYS A 126 10.31 9.95 -10.85
N LYS A 127 10.61 9.04 -11.77
CA LYS A 127 9.68 8.53 -12.77
C LYS A 127 8.97 7.30 -12.23
N VAL A 128 7.65 7.29 -12.34
CA VAL A 128 6.81 6.18 -11.92
C VAL A 128 5.97 5.75 -13.11
N SER A 129 5.95 4.45 -13.39
CA SER A 129 5.09 3.89 -14.44
C SER A 129 3.63 4.00 -14.04
N GLN A 130 2.76 4.23 -15.03
CA GLN A 130 1.32 4.18 -14.79
C GLN A 130 0.91 2.80 -14.27
N PRO A 131 -0.03 2.72 -13.33
CA PRO A 131 -0.62 1.46 -12.90
C PRO A 131 -1.58 0.94 -13.98
N ARG A 132 -1.04 0.59 -15.15
CA ARG A 132 -1.79 -0.12 -16.18
C ARG A 132 -1.91 -1.56 -15.76
N PHE A 133 -3.12 -2.11 -15.90
CA PHE A 133 -3.33 -3.55 -15.74
C PHE A 133 -2.41 -4.27 -16.74
N ALA A 134 -1.44 -5.03 -16.24
CA ALA A 134 -0.85 -6.03 -17.09
C ALA A 134 -1.99 -7.01 -17.44
N ALA A 135 -2.34 -7.11 -18.72
CA ALA A 135 -3.44 -7.94 -19.21
C ALA A 135 -3.33 -9.42 -18.79
N ILE A 136 -2.15 -9.82 -18.29
CA ILE A 136 -1.79 -11.17 -17.87
C ILE A 136 -1.84 -11.34 -16.33
N THR A 137 -1.69 -10.28 -15.53
CA THR A 137 -1.55 -10.37 -14.06
C THR A 137 -2.79 -9.85 -13.34
N GLY A 138 -3.90 -10.59 -13.49
CA GLY A 138 -4.99 -10.64 -12.51
C GLY A 138 -5.81 -9.36 -12.26
N GLN A 139 -6.98 -9.56 -11.67
CA GLN A 139 -7.78 -8.49 -11.08
C GLN A 139 -7.06 -7.91 -9.85
N PRO A 140 -7.28 -6.63 -9.50
CA PRO A 140 -6.82 -6.08 -8.22
C PRO A 140 -7.25 -6.99 -7.07
N LEU A 141 -6.35 -7.30 -6.14
CA LEU A 141 -6.68 -8.10 -4.96
C LEU A 141 -7.29 -7.18 -3.90
N PRO A 142 -8.60 -7.29 -3.60
CA PRO A 142 -9.23 -6.42 -2.60
C PRO A 142 -8.74 -6.79 -1.19
N LEU A 143 -8.49 -5.76 -0.37
CA LEU A 143 -8.24 -5.89 1.06
C LEU A 143 -9.50 -5.44 1.80
N ILE A 144 -10.28 -6.42 2.28
CA ILE A 144 -11.56 -6.18 2.94
C ILE A 144 -11.37 -6.38 4.46
N PRO A 145 -11.75 -5.40 5.30
CA PRO A 145 -11.71 -5.56 6.75
C PRO A 145 -12.55 -6.76 7.21
N ARG A 146 -11.97 -7.62 8.04
CA ARG A 146 -12.59 -8.88 8.49
C ARG A 146 -13.66 -8.65 9.57
N LYS A 147 -13.51 -7.59 10.38
CA LYS A 147 -14.50 -7.14 11.34
C LYS A 147 -15.04 -5.79 10.90
N LYS A 148 -16.33 -5.70 10.60
CA LYS A 148 -17.03 -4.40 10.67
C LYS A 148 -16.96 -3.96 12.13
N SER A 149 -16.36 -2.81 12.39
CA SER A 149 -16.54 -2.11 13.67
C SER A 149 -18.04 -2.03 13.96
N LEU A 150 -18.49 -2.80 14.98
CA LEU A 150 -19.86 -2.80 15.52
C LEU A 150 -20.08 -1.50 16.32
N VAL A 151 -19.97 -0.33 15.68
CA VAL A 151 -20.35 0.95 16.29
C VAL A 151 -21.73 1.36 15.76
N ASN A 152 -22.70 0.44 15.78
CA ASN A 152 -24.10 0.72 15.45
C ASN A 152 -25.08 -0.31 16.06
N VAL A 153 -25.03 -0.57 17.37
CA VAL A 153 -26.14 -1.28 18.06
C VAL A 153 -26.52 -0.73 19.45
N LEU A 154 -25.77 0.19 20.08
CA LEU A 154 -26.12 0.71 21.41
C LEU A 154 -26.47 2.21 21.46
N LYS A 155 -27.19 2.71 20.44
CA LYS A 155 -27.88 4.02 20.51
C LYS A 155 -29.39 3.96 20.23
N GLN A 156 -29.98 2.77 20.32
CA GLN A 156 -31.44 2.57 20.29
C GLN A 156 -31.85 1.47 21.27
N ILE A 157 -31.55 1.67 22.55
CA ILE A 157 -32.33 1.12 23.66
C ILE A 157 -32.46 2.23 24.70
#